data_AF-A0A7V0LUG3-F1
#
_entry.id   AF-A0A7V0LUG3-F1
#
_cell.length_a   1.000
_cell.length_b   1.000
_cell.length_c   1.000
_cell.angle_alpha   90.00
_cell.angle_beta   90.00
_cell.angle_gamma   90.00
#
_symmetry.space_group_name_H-M   'P 1'
#
loop_
_entity.id
_entity.type
_entity.pdbx_description
1 polymer ?
#
loop_
_entity_poly.entity_id
_entity_poly.type
_entity_poly.pdbx_seq_one_letter_code
_entity_poly.pdbx_strand_id
1 'polypeptide(L)'
;MKIRQPDALYGEFCPVCKGDFGSFEIDKGLCQYRKHPLLPSRLEEELKNLDNLFTKLLGSSMRNLQRLWALRVLNHISFPITAPTGTGKTVFGLIISLYLAEYKKKKSYLIFPTSILVKENHERLINFLKKAGFKLKIIAYHGDINEKEKEILKQKITDFEYDILITTNQFISKNFNLLRGKRFDYIFVDDVDALLKASKNVEKVLSL
;
A
#
# COMPACT_ATOMS: atom_id res chain seq x y z
N MET A 1 22.75 -26.35 -3.06
CA MET A 1 23.40 -25.09 -3.48
C MET A 1 22.44 -23.93 -3.17
N LYS A 2 22.53 -23.34 -1.97
CA LYS A 2 21.65 -22.22 -1.58
C LYS A 2 22.20 -20.96 -2.27
N ILE A 3 21.43 -20.39 -3.20
CA ILE A 3 21.72 -19.08 -3.77
C ILE A 3 21.65 -18.08 -2.62
N ARG A 4 22.80 -17.65 -2.10
CA ARG A 4 22.90 -16.49 -1.21
C ARG A 4 22.45 -15.28 -2.02
N GLN A 5 21.27 -14.75 -1.73
CA GLN A 5 20.95 -13.38 -2.14
C GLN A 5 21.94 -12.44 -1.45
N PRO A 6 22.39 -11.35 -2.12
CA PRO A 6 23.24 -10.37 -1.47
C PRO A 6 22.54 -9.84 -0.21
N ASP A 7 23.29 -9.73 0.88
CA ASP A 7 22.83 -9.20 2.16
C ASP A 7 22.40 -7.73 1.97
N ALA A 8 21.16 -7.53 1.58
CA ALA A 8 20.60 -6.20 1.41
C ALA A 8 20.44 -5.57 2.80
N LEU A 9 21.28 -4.58 3.11
CA LEU A 9 21.11 -3.70 4.26
C LEU A 9 20.11 -2.62 3.88
N TYR A 10 18.99 -2.59 4.59
CA TYR A 10 17.96 -1.57 4.47
C TYR A 10 18.16 -0.55 5.61
N GLY A 11 18.64 0.65 5.27
CA GLY A 11 18.93 1.69 6.25
C GLY A 11 17.66 2.23 6.92
N GLU A 12 17.69 2.42 8.23
CA GLU A 12 16.55 2.85 9.06
C GLU A 12 15.34 1.88 9.06
N PHE A 13 15.54 0.62 8.65
CA PHE A 13 14.43 -0.33 8.54
C PHE A 13 14.10 -1.09 9.84
N CYS A 14 14.87 -0.97 10.92
CA CYS A 14 14.58 -1.72 12.13
C CYS A 14 13.35 -1.17 12.89
N PRO A 15 12.27 -1.95 13.10
CA PRO A 15 11.08 -1.51 13.84
C PRO A 15 11.35 -1.27 15.34
N VAL A 16 12.50 -1.72 15.85
CA VAL A 16 12.87 -1.58 17.27
C VAL A 16 13.80 -0.38 17.48
N CYS A 17 14.94 -0.35 16.79
CA CYS A 17 15.96 0.68 17.01
C CYS A 17 15.94 1.82 15.98
N LYS A 18 15.13 1.70 14.91
CA LYS A 18 15.14 2.59 13.74
C LYS A 18 16.51 2.68 13.04
N GLY A 19 17.43 1.77 13.31
CA GLY A 19 18.69 1.61 12.60
C GLY A 19 18.56 0.66 11.41
N ASP A 20 19.70 0.24 10.87
CA ASP A 20 19.76 -0.66 9.73
C ASP A 20 19.08 -2.01 9.99
N PHE A 21 18.55 -2.60 8.93
CA PHE A 21 17.88 -3.89 8.93
C PHE A 21 18.47 -4.75 7.82
N GLY A 22 19.11 -5.84 8.20
CA GLY A 22 19.77 -6.73 7.24
C GLY A 22 19.35 -8.18 7.43
N SER A 23 20.18 -9.07 6.93
CA SER A 23 19.97 -10.53 6.98
C SER A 23 19.87 -11.04 8.42
N PHE A 24 20.57 -10.42 9.38
CA PHE A 24 20.46 -10.79 10.80
C PHE A 24 19.03 -10.61 11.31
N GLU A 25 18.44 -9.43 11.13
CA GLU A 25 17.08 -9.14 11.53
C GLU A 25 16.08 -10.08 10.85
N ILE A 26 16.26 -10.30 9.54
CA ILE A 26 15.41 -11.19 8.73
C ILE A 26 15.42 -12.61 9.28
N ASP A 27 16.61 -13.16 9.53
CA ASP A 27 16.78 -14.57 9.88
C ASP A 27 16.47 -14.84 11.35
N LYS A 28 16.77 -13.88 12.24
CA LYS A 28 16.62 -14.07 13.69
C LYS A 28 15.32 -13.52 14.25
N GLY A 29 14.59 -12.68 13.52
CA GLY A 29 13.38 -12.04 14.05
C GLY A 29 13.67 -11.06 15.20
N LEU A 30 14.94 -10.64 15.38
CA LEU A 30 15.42 -9.82 16.48
C LEU A 30 16.20 -8.61 15.96
N CYS A 31 16.08 -7.48 16.63
CA CYS A 31 16.95 -6.33 16.39
C CYS A 31 18.39 -6.67 16.79
N GLN A 32 19.36 -6.51 15.87
CA GLN A 32 20.77 -6.79 16.15
C GLN A 32 21.30 -5.98 17.33
N TYR A 33 20.88 -4.72 17.45
CA TYR A 33 21.37 -3.77 18.46
C TYR A 33 20.67 -3.92 19.81
N ARG A 34 19.33 -3.96 19.81
CA ARG A 34 18.53 -3.96 21.03
C ARG A 34 18.22 -5.37 21.55
N LYS A 35 18.46 -6.41 20.76
CA LYS A 35 18.13 -7.82 21.08
C LYS A 35 16.66 -8.08 21.42
N HIS A 36 15.77 -7.16 21.04
CA HIS A 36 14.32 -7.31 21.21
C HIS A 36 13.70 -7.92 19.94
N PRO A 37 12.57 -8.66 20.06
CA PRO A 37 11.76 -9.10 18.93
C PRO A 37 11.41 -7.93 18.00
N LEU A 38 11.57 -8.15 16.70
CA LEU A 38 11.17 -7.18 15.67
C LEU A 38 9.65 -7.05 15.57
N LEU A 39 8.95 -8.10 16.01
CA LEU A 39 7.51 -8.18 16.05
C LEU A 39 7.05 -7.99 17.51
N PRO A 40 6.37 -6.88 17.83
CA PRO A 40 5.64 -6.76 19.08
C PRO A 40 4.56 -7.84 19.15
N SER A 41 4.43 -8.54 20.28
CA SER A 41 3.41 -9.60 20.48
C SER A 41 1.99 -9.11 20.12
N ARG A 42 1.69 -7.84 20.38
CA ARG A 42 0.41 -7.19 20.00
C ARG A 42 0.08 -7.23 18.50
N LEU A 43 1.08 -7.42 17.62
CA LEU A 43 0.91 -7.41 16.16
C LEU A 43 1.00 -8.81 15.54
N GLU A 44 1.27 -9.86 16.32
CA GLU A 44 1.41 -11.23 15.81
C GLU A 44 0.12 -11.69 15.13
N GLU A 45 -1.01 -11.45 15.77
CA GLU A 45 -2.32 -11.82 15.24
C GLU A 45 -2.66 -11.03 13.96
N GLU A 46 -2.38 -9.72 13.96
CA GLU A 46 -2.62 -8.87 12.78
C GLU A 46 -1.77 -9.31 11.58
N LEU A 47 -0.49 -9.58 11.82
CA LEU A 47 0.43 -10.05 10.79
C LEU A 47 0.00 -11.43 10.27
N LYS A 48 -0.45 -12.33 11.15
CA LYS A 48 -0.96 -13.65 10.77
C LYS A 48 -2.24 -13.54 9.94
N ASN A 49 -3.19 -12.68 10.34
CA ASN A 49 -4.42 -12.44 9.59
C ASN A 49 -4.14 -11.86 8.21
N LEU A 50 -3.18 -10.94 8.12
CA LEU A 50 -2.72 -10.40 6.84
C LEU A 50 -2.06 -11.50 5.98
N ASP A 51 -1.20 -12.33 6.55
CA ASP A 51 -0.52 -13.43 5.82
C ASP A 51 -1.51 -14.48 5.31
N ASN A 52 -2.56 -14.77 6.08
CA ASN A 52 -3.69 -15.60 5.65
C ASN A 52 -4.44 -14.98 4.47
N LEU A 53 -4.65 -13.67 4.47
CA LEU A 53 -5.25 -12.97 3.34
C LEU A 53 -4.36 -13.03 2.10
N PHE A 54 -3.04 -12.82 2.24
CA PHE A 54 -2.08 -13.01 1.15
C PHE A 54 -2.18 -14.42 0.55
N THR A 55 -2.19 -15.44 1.42
CA THR A 55 -2.28 -16.85 1.02
C THR A 55 -3.60 -17.13 0.31
N LYS A 56 -4.73 -16.62 0.81
CA LYS A 56 -6.04 -16.75 0.18
C LYS A 56 -6.09 -16.12 -1.22
N LEU A 57 -5.47 -14.95 -1.39
CA LEU A 57 -5.55 -14.19 -2.64
C LEU A 57 -4.55 -14.63 -3.72
N LEU A 58 -3.33 -15.00 -3.29
CA LEU A 58 -2.19 -15.27 -4.16
C LEU A 58 -1.78 -16.76 -4.19
N GLY A 59 -2.31 -17.59 -3.28
CA GLY A 59 -1.88 -18.98 -3.11
C GLY A 59 -0.52 -19.15 -2.42
N SER A 60 0.07 -18.07 -1.91
CA SER A 60 1.36 -18.10 -1.21
C SER A 60 1.43 -17.04 -0.11
N SER A 61 2.21 -17.34 0.93
CA SER A 61 2.46 -16.42 2.05
C SER A 61 3.35 -15.24 1.66
N MET A 62 3.33 -14.18 2.47
CA MET A 62 4.22 -13.04 2.31
C MET A 62 5.69 -13.46 2.38
N ARG A 63 6.49 -12.92 1.45
CA ARG A 63 7.96 -12.99 1.52
C ARG A 63 8.46 -12.21 2.74
N ASN A 64 9.64 -12.53 3.25
CA ASN A 64 10.25 -11.85 4.41
C ASN A 64 10.24 -10.31 4.27
N LEU A 65 10.57 -9.80 3.08
CA LEU A 65 10.56 -8.36 2.81
C LEU A 65 9.14 -7.75 2.87
N GLN A 66 8.12 -8.47 2.38
CA GLN A 66 6.72 -8.04 2.49
C GLN A 66 6.23 -8.09 3.94
N ARG A 67 6.67 -9.06 4.74
CA ARG A 67 6.38 -9.11 6.18
C ARG A 67 6.97 -7.89 6.91
N LEU A 68 8.17 -7.47 6.55
CA LEU A 68 8.78 -6.24 7.09
C LEU A 68 7.97 -4.99 6.72
N TRP A 69 7.53 -4.87 5.47
CA TRP A 69 6.65 -3.78 5.05
C TRP A 69 5.31 -3.81 5.79
N ALA A 70 4.72 -4.99 5.97
CA ALA A 70 3.49 -5.17 6.74
C ALA A 70 3.66 -4.67 8.18
N LEU A 71 4.74 -5.05 8.87
CA LEU A 71 5.03 -4.57 10.22
C LEU A 71 5.07 -3.05 10.31
N ARG A 72 5.64 -2.36 9.32
CA ARG A 72 5.67 -0.90 9.28
C ARG A 72 4.28 -0.30 9.11
N VAL A 73 3.48 -0.85 8.18
CA VAL A 73 2.09 -0.43 7.96
C VAL A 73 1.26 -0.60 9.24
N LEU A 74 1.38 -1.76 9.90
CA LEU A 74 0.65 -2.07 11.14
C LEU A 74 1.09 -1.19 12.32
N ASN A 75 2.32 -0.66 12.30
CA ASN A 75 2.80 0.33 13.28
C ASN A 75 2.55 1.79 12.86
N HIS A 76 1.83 2.04 11.75
CA HIS A 76 1.57 3.39 11.24
C HIS A 76 2.83 4.18 10.91
N ILE A 77 3.86 3.49 10.43
CA ILE A 77 5.12 4.09 10.00
C ILE A 77 5.07 4.27 8.49
N SER A 78 5.28 5.50 8.00
CA SER A 78 5.47 5.81 6.58
C SER A 78 6.90 5.45 6.15
N PHE A 79 7.08 4.88 4.96
CA PHE A 79 8.40 4.46 4.46
C PHE A 79 8.42 4.34 2.93
N PRO A 80 9.59 4.57 2.30
CA PRO A 80 9.79 4.24 0.90
C PRO A 80 9.97 2.72 0.71
N ILE A 81 9.46 2.16 -0.40
CA ILE A 81 9.68 0.75 -0.73
C ILE A 81 10.94 0.60 -1.61
N THR A 82 12.10 0.47 -0.98
CA THR A 82 13.39 0.24 -1.65
C THR A 82 13.57 -1.24 -1.97
N ALA A 83 13.11 -1.67 -3.15
CA ALA A 83 13.32 -3.04 -3.64
C ALA A 83 13.32 -3.11 -5.18
N PRO A 84 13.92 -4.15 -5.79
CA PRO A 84 13.83 -4.36 -7.23
C PRO A 84 12.39 -4.57 -7.71
N THR A 85 12.16 -4.41 -9.02
CA THR A 85 10.92 -4.83 -9.68
C THR A 85 10.72 -6.34 -9.55
N GLY A 86 9.47 -6.81 -9.66
CA GLY A 86 9.15 -8.23 -9.48
C GLY A 86 9.11 -8.72 -8.01
N THR A 87 9.35 -7.84 -7.03
CA THR A 87 9.18 -8.14 -5.59
C THR A 87 7.73 -8.08 -5.11
N GLY A 88 6.82 -7.60 -5.96
CA GLY A 88 5.38 -7.56 -5.67
C GLY A 88 4.92 -6.33 -4.89
N LYS A 89 5.60 -5.17 -5.02
CA LYS A 89 5.26 -3.92 -4.32
C LYS A 89 3.82 -3.47 -4.56
N THR A 90 3.41 -3.42 -5.83
CA THR A 90 2.06 -3.03 -6.21
C THR A 90 1.03 -3.97 -5.60
N VAL A 91 1.24 -5.28 -5.75
CA VAL A 91 0.36 -6.32 -5.18
C VAL A 91 0.24 -6.19 -3.67
N PHE A 92 1.37 -5.93 -3.00
CA PHE A 92 1.40 -5.67 -1.58
C PHE A 92 0.52 -4.47 -1.21
N GLY A 93 0.66 -3.34 -1.91
CA GLY A 93 -0.18 -2.16 -1.67
C GLY A 93 -1.68 -2.40 -1.89
N LEU A 94 -2.03 -3.19 -2.91
CA LEU A 94 -3.42 -3.58 -3.15
C LEU A 94 -3.97 -4.45 -2.01
N ILE A 95 -3.24 -5.46 -1.54
CA ILE A 95 -3.72 -6.36 -0.50
C ILE A 95 -3.79 -5.65 0.86
N ILE A 96 -2.84 -4.76 1.15
CA ILE A 96 -2.87 -3.92 2.35
C ILE A 96 -4.12 -3.03 2.37
N SER A 97 -4.45 -2.37 1.25
CA SER A 97 -5.64 -1.52 1.22
C SER A 97 -6.94 -2.30 1.44
N LEU A 98 -7.05 -3.51 0.88
CA LEU A 98 -8.16 -4.42 1.15
C LEU A 98 -8.22 -4.85 2.63
N TYR A 99 -7.09 -5.23 3.22
CA TYR A 99 -7.02 -5.63 4.63
C TYR A 99 -7.48 -4.51 5.56
N LEU A 100 -6.95 -3.30 5.35
CA LEU A 100 -7.27 -2.13 6.16
C LEU A 100 -8.75 -1.74 6.01
N ALA A 101 -9.27 -1.76 4.79
CA ALA A 101 -10.68 -1.48 4.53
C ALA A 101 -11.61 -2.51 5.20
N GLU A 102 -11.35 -3.79 5.01
CA GLU A 102 -12.24 -4.85 5.51
C GLU A 102 -12.19 -4.97 7.04
N TYR A 103 -11.00 -5.15 7.60
CA TYR A 103 -10.83 -5.53 9.01
C TYR A 103 -10.67 -4.33 9.95
N LYS A 104 -10.26 -3.17 9.43
CA LYS A 104 -10.01 -1.97 10.25
C LYS A 104 -10.94 -0.81 9.92
N LYS A 105 -11.80 -0.94 8.89
CA LYS A 105 -12.70 0.12 8.38
C LYS A 105 -11.95 1.42 8.04
N LYS A 106 -10.73 1.26 7.53
CA LYS A 106 -9.81 2.34 7.17
C LYS A 106 -9.86 2.63 5.68
N LYS A 107 -9.72 3.90 5.30
CA LYS A 107 -9.81 4.31 3.89
C LYS A 107 -8.43 4.43 3.25
N SER A 108 -8.33 3.97 2.01
CA SER A 108 -7.07 3.90 1.28
C SER A 108 -7.10 4.72 -0.01
N TYR A 109 -5.97 5.33 -0.36
CA TYR A 109 -5.74 5.99 -1.64
C TYR A 109 -4.56 5.37 -2.38
N LEU A 110 -4.78 4.88 -3.58
CA LEU A 110 -3.78 4.23 -4.43
C LEU A 110 -3.52 5.10 -5.65
N ILE A 111 -2.25 5.44 -5.85
CA ILE A 111 -1.81 6.41 -6.85
C ILE A 111 -0.86 5.72 -7.83
N PHE A 112 -1.22 5.79 -9.11
CA PHE A 112 -0.48 5.16 -10.21
C PHE A 112 -0.05 6.19 -11.27
N PRO A 113 1.00 5.94 -12.06
CA PRO A 113 1.47 6.93 -13.02
C PRO A 113 0.56 7.05 -14.26
N THR A 114 -0.17 6.00 -14.65
CA THR A 114 -0.94 5.97 -15.90
C THR A 114 -2.37 5.44 -15.73
N SER A 115 -3.27 5.81 -16.65
CA SER A 115 -4.66 5.29 -16.71
C SER A 115 -4.70 3.77 -16.90
N ILE A 116 -3.73 3.21 -17.64
CA ILE A 116 -3.61 1.76 -17.90
C ILE A 116 -3.38 1.03 -16.57
N LEU A 117 -2.40 1.49 -15.78
CA LEU A 117 -2.12 0.88 -14.47
C LEU A 117 -3.30 1.05 -13.49
N VAL A 118 -4.03 2.17 -13.54
CA VAL A 118 -5.26 2.32 -12.75
C VAL A 118 -6.28 1.24 -13.13
N LYS A 119 -6.51 0.99 -14.42
CA LYS A 119 -7.46 -0.04 -14.89
C LYS A 119 -7.04 -1.44 -14.46
N GLU A 120 -5.79 -1.82 -14.73
CA GLU A 120 -5.25 -3.14 -14.39
C GLU A 120 -5.33 -3.42 -12.89
N ASN A 121 -4.96 -2.44 -12.06
CA ASN A 121 -4.99 -2.59 -10.61
C ASN A 121 -6.41 -2.54 -10.04
N HIS A 122 -7.32 -1.79 -10.67
CA HIS A 122 -8.75 -1.83 -10.34
C HIS A 122 -9.34 -3.22 -10.62
N GLU A 123 -9.14 -3.77 -11.82
CA GLU A 123 -9.58 -5.13 -12.16
C GLU A 123 -9.01 -6.17 -11.20
N ARG A 124 -7.74 -6.03 -10.83
CA ARG A 124 -7.08 -6.90 -9.86
C ARG A 124 -7.71 -6.81 -8.47
N LEU A 125 -8.03 -5.61 -7.99
CA LEU A 125 -8.75 -5.41 -6.74
C LEU A 125 -10.13 -6.06 -6.78
N ILE A 126 -10.90 -5.89 -7.87
CA ILE A 126 -12.20 -6.53 -8.04
C ILE A 126 -12.09 -8.06 -7.97
N ASN A 127 -11.07 -8.63 -8.62
CA ASN A 127 -10.81 -10.07 -8.54
C ASN A 127 -10.44 -10.52 -7.12
N PHE A 128 -9.66 -9.72 -6.40
CA PHE A 128 -9.35 -10.00 -5.00
C PHE A 128 -10.56 -9.90 -4.09
N LEU A 129 -11.45 -8.91 -4.28
CA LEU A 129 -12.71 -8.81 -3.53
C LEU A 129 -13.55 -10.08 -3.70
N LYS A 130 -13.71 -10.55 -4.95
CA LYS A 130 -14.45 -11.78 -5.26
C LYS A 130 -13.84 -12.99 -4.56
N LYS A 131 -12.52 -13.18 -4.64
CA LYS A 131 -11.81 -14.28 -3.97
C LYS A 131 -11.92 -14.20 -2.45
N ALA A 132 -11.83 -13.01 -1.89
CA ALA A 132 -11.88 -12.80 -0.45
C ALA A 132 -13.31 -12.92 0.11
N GLY A 133 -14.33 -12.66 -0.70
CA GLY A 133 -15.73 -12.55 -0.27
C GLY A 133 -16.06 -11.19 0.35
N PHE A 134 -15.30 -10.15 0.01
CA PHE A 134 -15.44 -8.81 0.60
C PHE A 134 -16.45 -7.96 -0.18
N LYS A 135 -17.13 -7.05 0.53
CA LYS A 135 -18.12 -6.12 -0.03
C LYS A 135 -17.68 -4.68 0.16
N LEU A 136 -16.53 -4.34 -0.43
CA LEU A 136 -15.94 -3.00 -0.36
C LEU A 136 -16.28 -2.17 -1.60
N LYS A 137 -16.43 -0.86 -1.39
CA LYS A 137 -16.64 0.14 -2.44
C LYS A 137 -15.28 0.64 -2.94
N ILE A 138 -14.99 0.40 -4.22
CA ILE A 138 -13.76 0.86 -4.87
C ILE A 138 -14.14 1.84 -5.97
N ILE A 139 -13.47 3.00 -6.01
CA ILE A 139 -13.60 3.97 -7.09
C ILE A 139 -12.29 4.04 -7.84
N ALA A 140 -12.34 3.79 -9.16
CA ALA A 140 -11.25 4.04 -10.08
C ALA A 140 -11.55 5.26 -10.95
N TYR A 141 -10.67 6.26 -10.92
CA TYR A 141 -10.76 7.42 -11.81
C TYR A 141 -9.56 7.52 -12.73
N HIS A 142 -9.80 7.52 -14.04
CA HIS A 142 -8.77 7.67 -15.06
C HIS A 142 -9.27 8.46 -16.28
N GLY A 143 -8.36 8.83 -17.19
CA GLY A 143 -8.66 9.70 -18.33
C GLY A 143 -9.73 9.16 -19.28
N ASP A 144 -9.72 7.84 -19.49
CA ASP A 144 -10.56 7.15 -20.48
C ASP A 144 -12.02 6.95 -20.06
N ILE A 145 -12.44 7.46 -18.90
CA ILE A 145 -13.84 7.42 -18.46
C ILE A 145 -14.63 8.47 -19.24
N ASN A 146 -15.87 8.15 -19.62
CA ASN A 146 -16.74 9.12 -20.29
C ASN A 146 -17.15 10.28 -19.33
N GLU A 147 -17.52 11.44 -19.88
CA GLU A 147 -17.79 12.63 -19.06
C GLU A 147 -18.97 12.46 -18.09
N LYS A 148 -20.04 11.76 -18.48
CA LYS A 148 -21.20 11.52 -17.60
C LYS A 148 -20.81 10.72 -16.36
N GLU A 149 -20.02 9.66 -16.55
CA GLU A 149 -19.54 8.81 -15.48
C GLU A 149 -18.49 9.51 -14.61
N LYS A 150 -17.63 10.36 -15.21
CA LYS A 150 -16.69 11.21 -14.45
C LYS A 150 -17.42 12.08 -13.43
N GLU A 151 -18.52 12.72 -13.79
CA GLU A 151 -19.27 13.57 -12.87
C GLU A 151 -19.84 12.77 -11.69
N ILE A 152 -20.41 11.59 -11.95
CA ILE A 152 -20.90 10.68 -10.90
C ILE A 152 -19.76 10.25 -9.97
N LEU A 153 -18.60 9.90 -10.52
CA LEU A 153 -17.45 9.50 -9.72
C LEU A 153 -16.88 10.66 -8.91
N LYS A 154 -16.79 11.87 -9.49
CA LYS A 154 -16.34 13.07 -8.76
C LYS A 154 -17.24 13.39 -7.58
N GLN A 155 -18.56 13.22 -7.73
CA GLN A 155 -19.49 13.40 -6.63
C GLN A 155 -19.23 12.38 -5.52
N LYS A 156 -19.18 11.09 -5.83
CA LYS A 156 -18.85 10.04 -4.84
C LYS A 156 -17.48 10.25 -4.17
N ILE A 157 -16.50 10.78 -4.92
CA ILE A 157 -15.17 11.14 -4.39
C ILE A 157 -15.30 12.28 -3.36
N THR A 158 -16.07 13.32 -3.72
CA THR A 158 -16.33 14.49 -2.86
C THR A 158 -17.11 14.11 -1.60
N ASP A 159 -18.08 13.21 -1.73
CA ASP A 159 -18.91 12.72 -0.62
C ASP A 159 -18.18 11.69 0.26
N PHE A 160 -16.98 11.27 -0.17
CA PHE A 160 -16.13 10.31 0.56
C PHE A 160 -16.77 8.91 0.72
N GLU A 161 -17.64 8.53 -0.23
CA GLU A 161 -18.46 7.31 -0.21
C GLU A 161 -17.79 6.06 -0.81
N TYR A 162 -16.55 5.79 -0.41
CA TYR A 162 -15.76 4.66 -0.89
C TYR A 162 -14.77 4.19 0.17
N ASP A 163 -14.32 2.94 0.08
CA ASP A 163 -13.31 2.38 0.98
C ASP A 163 -11.90 2.54 0.38
N ILE A 164 -11.80 2.42 -0.95
CA ILE A 164 -10.54 2.52 -1.69
C ILE A 164 -10.73 3.43 -2.90
N LEU A 165 -9.89 4.45 -3.02
CA LEU A 165 -9.77 5.28 -4.21
C LEU A 165 -8.52 4.87 -4.99
N ILE A 166 -8.63 4.72 -6.30
CA ILE A 166 -7.50 4.49 -7.20
C ILE A 166 -7.50 5.51 -8.33
N THR A 167 -6.41 6.26 -8.50
CA THR A 167 -6.31 7.31 -9.52
C THR A 167 -4.90 7.43 -10.09
N THR A 168 -4.76 8.28 -11.10
CA THR A 168 -3.45 8.67 -11.64
C THR A 168 -2.80 9.80 -10.84
N ASN A 169 -1.48 9.98 -10.97
CA ASN A 169 -0.78 11.19 -10.52
C ASN A 169 -1.42 12.49 -11.07
N GLN A 170 -1.90 12.46 -12.31
CA GLN A 170 -2.55 13.61 -12.95
C GLN A 170 -3.87 14.00 -12.29
N PHE A 171 -4.59 13.04 -11.68
CA PHE A 171 -5.81 13.33 -10.94
C PHE A 171 -5.55 14.30 -9.79
N ILE A 172 -4.47 14.10 -9.04
CA ILE A 172 -4.06 14.97 -7.92
C ILE A 172 -3.75 16.38 -8.43
N SER A 173 -3.11 16.50 -9.58
CA SER A 173 -2.83 17.81 -10.17
C SER A 173 -4.11 18.59 -10.47
N LYS A 174 -5.10 17.93 -11.10
CA LYS A 174 -6.30 18.57 -11.66
C LYS A 174 -7.48 18.68 -10.69
N ASN A 175 -7.63 17.72 -9.78
CA ASN A 175 -8.85 17.50 -9.00
C ASN A 175 -8.61 17.49 -7.49
N PHE A 176 -7.48 18.02 -7.00
CA PHE A 176 -7.17 18.01 -5.57
C PHE A 176 -8.26 18.65 -4.68
N ASN A 177 -9.00 19.62 -5.22
CA ASN A 177 -10.10 20.24 -4.49
C ASN A 177 -11.16 19.23 -4.03
N LEU A 178 -11.36 18.13 -4.76
CA LEU A 178 -12.29 17.06 -4.39
C LEU A 178 -11.82 16.26 -3.16
N LEU A 179 -10.51 16.32 -2.85
CA LEU A 179 -9.89 15.60 -1.73
C LEU A 179 -9.62 16.51 -0.52
N ARG A 180 -9.86 17.82 -0.62
CA ARG A 180 -9.58 18.75 0.48
C ARG A 180 -10.39 18.40 1.72
N GLY A 181 -9.72 18.37 2.87
CA GLY A 181 -10.34 18.02 4.15
C GLY A 181 -10.69 16.53 4.31
N LYS A 182 -10.35 15.69 3.33
CA LYS A 182 -10.46 14.24 3.46
C LYS A 182 -9.17 13.70 4.10
N ARG A 183 -9.32 12.62 4.87
CA ARG A 183 -8.21 11.96 5.54
C ARG A 183 -8.13 10.50 5.14
N PHE A 184 -6.99 10.07 4.64
CA PHE A 184 -6.71 8.68 4.31
C PHE A 184 -5.81 8.03 5.38
N ASP A 185 -6.11 6.79 5.74
CA ASP A 185 -5.30 6.02 6.68
C ASP A 185 -4.09 5.37 6.00
N TYR A 186 -4.19 5.16 4.68
CA TYR A 186 -3.18 4.51 3.88
C TYR A 186 -3.12 5.13 2.50
N ILE A 187 -1.94 5.60 2.11
CA ILE A 187 -1.67 6.10 0.76
C ILE A 187 -0.54 5.26 0.16
N PHE A 188 -0.79 4.66 -0.99
CA PHE A 188 0.20 3.93 -1.76
C PHE A 188 0.53 4.69 -3.05
N VAL A 189 1.81 4.93 -3.29
CA VAL A 189 2.32 5.55 -4.51
C VAL A 189 3.21 4.55 -5.23
N ASP A 190 2.81 4.13 -6.42
CA ASP A 190 3.53 3.09 -7.19
C ASP A 190 4.82 3.61 -7.82
N ASP A 191 4.76 4.83 -8.37
CA ASP A 191 5.89 5.53 -9.00
C ASP A 191 6.04 6.92 -8.39
N VAL A 192 7.01 7.04 -7.48
CA VAL A 192 7.32 8.29 -6.77
C VAL A 192 8.00 9.30 -7.69
N ASP A 193 8.79 8.86 -8.67
CA ASP A 193 9.46 9.76 -9.61
C ASP A 193 8.43 10.50 -10.47
N ALA A 194 7.40 9.78 -10.92
CA ALA A 194 6.28 10.38 -11.62
C ALA A 194 5.47 11.36 -10.74
N LEU A 195 5.39 11.13 -9.42
CA LEU A 195 4.76 12.05 -8.48
C LEU A 195 5.62 13.30 -8.23
N LEU A 196 6.94 13.12 -8.07
CA LEU A 196 7.91 14.18 -7.78
C LEU A 196 8.08 15.20 -8.90
N LYS A 197 7.87 14.80 -10.17
CA LYS A 197 7.86 15.72 -11.32
C LYS A 197 6.90 16.90 -11.14
N ALA A 198 5.88 16.76 -10.29
CA ALA A 198 5.03 17.85 -9.85
C ALA A 198 5.21 18.05 -8.34
N SER A 199 6.18 18.85 -7.91
CA SER A 199 6.51 19.08 -6.49
C SER A 199 5.29 19.40 -5.61
N LYS A 200 4.35 20.19 -6.12
CA LYS A 200 3.06 20.51 -5.45
C LYS A 200 2.19 19.29 -5.16
N ASN A 201 2.32 18.20 -5.91
CA ASN A 201 1.56 16.98 -5.67
C ASN A 201 2.06 16.22 -4.43
N VAL A 202 3.34 16.32 -4.09
CA VAL A 202 3.86 15.73 -2.86
C VAL A 202 3.25 16.42 -1.64
N GLU A 203 3.28 17.76 -1.61
CA GLU A 203 2.66 18.54 -0.53
C GLU A 203 1.16 18.23 -0.38
N LYS A 204 0.46 18.14 -1.52
CA LYS A 204 -0.95 17.73 -1.55
C LYS A 204 -1.15 16.35 -0.91
N VAL A 205 -0.37 15.35 -1.30
CA VAL A 205 -0.48 13.99 -0.75
C VAL A 205 -0.15 13.96 0.75
N LEU A 206 0.83 14.73 1.20
CA LEU A 206 1.20 14.83 2.63
C LEU A 206 0.13 15.53 3.49
N SER A 207 -0.78 16.28 2.87
CA SER A 207 -1.90 16.95 3.56
C SER A 207 -3.18 16.11 3.64
N LEU A 208 -3.16 14.90 3.10
CA LEU A 208 -4.28 13.94 3.05
C LEU A 208 -4.18 12.86 4.15
#